data_AF-A0A822A4K1-F1
#
_entry.id   AF-A0A822A4K1-F1
#
_cell.length_a   1.000
_cell.length_b   1.000
_cell.length_c   1.000
_cell.angle_alpha   90.00
_cell.angle_beta   90.00
_cell.angle_gamma   90.00
#
_symmetry.space_group_name_H-M   'P 1'
#
loop_
_entity.id
_entity.type
_entity.pdbx_description
1 polymer ?
#
loop_
_entity_poly.entity_id
_entity_poly.type
_entity_poly.pdbx_seq_one_letter_code
_entity_poly.pdbx_strand_id
1 'polypeptide(L)'
;MLSSQTRRQAINNHVIILLLFNNLIYELIDISLFLNYYRLDTVLPATQSLCLIWIFIDEALYSVSTITVAWASIERHILIFHNQWLSSSRRRFLIHYVPMMLLVSYIILFHFVVIVFPPCENRYDYTQEICGHQLCFHNSKLIGTWDSIAHNIIPTLTIVIFSITLLVRVLLQNRRMHRIVQWRKHRKMAIQLLSISALYLFLYIPYM
;
A
#
# COMPACT_ATOMS: atom_id res chain seq x y z
N MET A 1 -10.37 -7.55 30.49
CA MET A 1 -9.97 -8.24 29.23
C MET A 1 -10.76 -7.80 27.99
N LEU A 2 -12.01 -7.34 28.10
CA LEU A 2 -12.80 -6.83 26.95
C LEU A 2 -12.22 -5.54 26.33
N SER A 3 -11.82 -4.55 27.14
CA SER A 3 -11.30 -3.27 26.61
C SER A 3 -10.00 -3.44 25.81
N SER A 4 -9.13 -4.38 26.19
CA SER A 4 -7.92 -4.70 25.42
C SER A 4 -8.21 -5.37 24.08
N GLN A 5 -9.34 -6.08 23.94
CA GLN A 5 -9.74 -6.72 22.69
C GLN A 5 -10.38 -5.73 21.71
N THR A 6 -11.26 -4.84 22.19
CA THR A 6 -11.85 -3.77 21.38
C THR A 6 -10.76 -2.83 20.86
N ARG A 7 -9.78 -2.51 21.72
CA ARG A 7 -8.63 -1.66 21.37
C ARG A 7 -7.69 -2.31 20.34
N ARG A 8 -7.56 -3.65 20.30
CA ARG A 8 -6.77 -4.36 19.27
C ARG A 8 -7.48 -4.42 17.92
N GLN A 9 -8.81 -4.57 17.91
CA GLN A 9 -9.58 -4.44 16.68
C GLN A 9 -9.51 -3.01 16.12
N ALA A 10 -9.59 -2.00 16.98
CA ALA A 10 -9.44 -0.60 16.57
C ALA A 10 -8.10 -0.33 15.87
N ILE A 11 -7.00 -0.95 16.32
CA ILE A 11 -5.67 -0.78 15.69
C ILE A 11 -5.65 -1.32 14.26
N ASN A 12 -6.15 -2.55 14.04
CA ASN A 12 -6.24 -3.15 12.70
C ASN A 12 -7.11 -2.31 11.76
N ASN A 13 -8.14 -1.66 12.30
CA ASN A 13 -9.03 -0.85 11.51
C ASN A 13 -8.32 0.38 10.94
N HIS A 14 -7.30 0.96 11.59
CA HIS A 14 -6.65 2.16 11.07
C HIS A 14 -5.95 1.91 9.73
N VAL A 15 -5.19 0.81 9.60
CA VAL A 15 -4.49 0.49 8.34
C VAL A 15 -5.49 0.19 7.23
N ILE A 16 -6.58 -0.52 7.54
CA ILE A 16 -7.64 -0.80 6.58
C ILE A 16 -8.38 0.49 6.19
N ILE A 17 -8.69 1.36 7.14
CA ILE A 17 -9.32 2.67 6.87
C ILE A 17 -8.41 3.51 5.98
N LEU A 18 -7.11 3.54 6.26
CA LEU A 18 -6.14 4.25 5.43
C LEU A 18 -6.12 3.69 4.00
N LEU A 19 -6.08 2.37 3.84
CA LEU A 19 -6.16 1.74 2.52
C LEU A 19 -7.47 2.07 1.80
N LEU A 20 -8.61 1.97 2.48
CA LEU A 20 -9.91 2.27 1.88
C LEU A 20 -10.01 3.74 1.47
N PHE A 21 -9.50 4.66 2.29
CA PHE A 21 -9.48 6.08 1.97
C PHE A 21 -8.54 6.38 0.79
N ASN A 22 -7.36 5.76 0.76
CA ASN A 22 -6.41 5.88 -0.34
C ASN A 22 -7.01 5.39 -1.66
N ASN A 23 -7.62 4.19 -1.66
CA ASN A 23 -8.29 3.64 -2.83
C ASN A 23 -9.51 4.48 -3.25
N LEU A 24 -10.26 5.04 -2.30
CA LEU A 24 -11.36 5.94 -2.64
C LEU A 24 -10.86 7.19 -3.40
N ILE A 25 -9.74 7.77 -2.96
CA ILE A 25 -9.14 8.91 -3.67
C ILE A 25 -8.67 8.50 -5.07
N TYR A 26 -7.99 7.36 -5.16
CA TYR A 26 -7.53 6.79 -6.43
C TYR A 26 -8.71 6.60 -7.40
N GLU A 27 -9.76 5.90 -6.99
CA GLU A 27 -10.95 5.67 -7.80
C GLU A 27 -11.68 6.96 -8.20
N LEU A 28 -11.80 7.93 -7.28
CA LEU A 28 -12.50 9.18 -7.59
C LEU A 28 -11.75 10.06 -8.58
N ILE A 29 -10.41 10.04 -8.55
CA ILE A 29 -9.59 10.94 -9.37
C ILE A 29 -9.07 10.20 -10.60
N ASP A 30 -8.29 9.15 -10.38
CA ASP A 30 -7.56 8.44 -11.44
C ASP A 30 -8.51 7.77 -12.42
N ILE A 31 -9.45 6.95 -11.92
CA ILE A 31 -10.42 6.25 -12.79
C ILE A 31 -11.34 7.24 -13.51
N SER A 32 -11.73 8.34 -12.86
CA SER A 32 -12.51 9.40 -13.53
C SER A 32 -11.74 10.04 -14.69
N LEU A 33 -10.43 10.27 -14.53
CA LEU A 33 -9.58 10.84 -15.57
C LEU A 33 -9.35 9.83 -16.70
N PHE A 34 -9.14 8.56 -16.40
CA PHE A 34 -9.08 7.48 -17.38
C PHE A 34 -10.36 7.37 -18.20
N LEU A 35 -11.53 7.37 -17.55
CA LEU A 35 -12.82 7.32 -18.24
C LEU A 35 -13.03 8.54 -19.15
N ASN A 36 -12.57 9.72 -18.73
CA ASN A 36 -12.63 10.91 -19.56
C ASN A 36 -11.68 10.81 -20.76
N TYR A 37 -10.47 10.29 -20.58
CA TYR A 37 -9.52 10.00 -21.66
C TYR A 37 -10.13 9.01 -22.66
N TYR A 38 -10.63 7.85 -22.23
CA TYR A 38 -11.25 6.86 -23.12
C TYR A 38 -12.48 7.36 -23.87
N ARG A 39 -13.13 8.43 -23.38
CA ARG A 39 -14.24 9.08 -24.08
C ARG A 39 -13.77 10.02 -25.19
N LEU A 40 -12.62 10.68 -24.99
CA LEU A 40 -12.16 11.80 -25.82
C LEU A 40 -10.92 11.45 -26.66
N ASP A 41 -10.29 10.31 -26.39
CA ASP A 41 -8.99 9.87 -26.91
C ASP A 41 -7.87 10.91 -26.73
N THR A 42 -8.04 11.80 -25.76
CA THR A 42 -7.05 12.83 -25.41
C THR A 42 -7.24 13.33 -23.99
N VAL A 43 -6.14 13.74 -23.36
CA VAL A 43 -6.12 14.32 -22.02
C VAL A 43 -6.57 15.79 -22.09
N LEU A 44 -7.69 16.10 -21.44
CA LEU A 44 -8.25 17.45 -21.38
C LEU A 44 -8.43 17.92 -19.92
N PRO A 45 -7.97 19.14 -19.58
CA PRO A 45 -7.19 20.06 -20.41
C PRO A 45 -5.76 19.57 -20.68
N ALA A 46 -5.28 19.74 -21.92
CA ALA A 46 -3.94 19.37 -22.36
C ALA A 46 -2.88 20.31 -21.77
N THR A 47 -2.63 20.16 -20.48
CA THR A 47 -1.74 21.01 -19.69
C THR A 47 -0.76 20.16 -18.90
N GLN A 48 0.48 20.61 -18.85
CA GLN A 48 1.53 19.94 -18.07
C GLN A 48 1.16 19.80 -16.60
N SER A 49 0.50 20.81 -16.02
CA SER A 49 0.09 20.78 -14.60
C SER A 49 -0.89 19.64 -14.31
N LEU A 50 -1.86 19.40 -15.20
CA LEU A 50 -2.79 18.28 -15.04
C LEU A 50 -2.04 16.95 -15.09
N CYS A 51 -1.14 16.78 -16.06
CA CYS A 51 -0.35 15.57 -16.20
C CYS A 51 0.53 15.30 -14.98
N LEU A 52 1.21 16.32 -14.45
CA LEU A 52 2.02 16.18 -13.23
C LEU A 52 1.17 15.77 -12.03
N ILE A 53 -0.01 16.37 -11.86
CA ILE A 53 -0.93 16.02 -10.77
C ILE A 53 -1.43 14.58 -10.95
N TRP A 54 -1.84 14.22 -12.17
CA TRP A 54 -2.36 12.89 -12.46
C TRP A 54 -1.31 11.81 -12.20
N ILE A 55 -0.10 11.97 -12.77
CA ILE A 55 1.00 11.02 -12.57
C ILE A 55 1.40 10.95 -11.08
N PHE A 56 1.45 12.09 -10.38
CA PHE A 56 1.73 12.08 -8.95
C PHE A 56 0.68 11.31 -8.14
N ILE A 57 -0.60 11.51 -8.44
CA ILE A 57 -1.69 10.79 -7.78
C ILE A 57 -1.60 9.31 -8.07
N ASP A 58 -1.38 8.92 -9.32
CA ASP A 58 -1.26 7.53 -9.72
C ASP A 58 -0.08 6.85 -8.98
N GLU A 59 1.15 7.33 -9.20
CA GLU A 59 2.37 6.74 -8.65
C GLU A 59 2.41 6.79 -7.11
N ALA A 60 2.07 7.93 -6.50
CA ALA A 60 2.17 8.09 -5.06
C ALA A 60 1.09 7.28 -4.32
N LEU A 61 -0.18 7.33 -4.77
CA LEU A 61 -1.24 6.57 -4.10
C LEU A 61 -1.07 5.07 -4.33
N TYR A 62 -0.60 4.67 -5.51
CA TYR A 62 -0.24 3.30 -5.80
C TYR A 62 0.83 2.79 -4.81
N SER A 63 1.97 3.48 -4.74
CA SER A 63 3.07 3.14 -3.83
C SER A 63 2.65 3.20 -2.36
N VAL A 64 1.78 4.13 -1.97
CA VAL A 64 1.21 4.20 -0.60
C VAL A 64 0.37 2.96 -0.30
N SER A 65 -0.48 2.51 -1.23
CA SER A 65 -1.24 1.26 -1.07
C SER A 65 -0.31 0.08 -0.86
N THR A 66 0.69 -0.08 -1.73
CA THR A 66 1.66 -1.18 -1.71
C THR A 66 2.42 -1.23 -0.38
N ILE A 67 3.03 -0.12 0.04
CA ILE A 67 3.79 -0.08 1.30
C ILE A 67 2.88 -0.29 2.52
N THR A 68 1.64 0.19 2.46
CA THR A 68 0.67 0.03 3.55
C THR A 68 0.22 -1.41 3.68
N VAL A 69 0.00 -2.14 2.58
CA VAL A 69 -0.30 -3.59 2.61
C VAL A 69 0.91 -4.39 3.10
N ALA A 70 2.12 -4.03 2.67
CA ALA A 70 3.37 -4.64 3.17
C ALA A 70 3.52 -4.45 4.69
N TRP A 71 3.33 -3.22 5.17
CA TRP A 71 3.36 -2.91 6.59
C TRP A 71 2.25 -3.63 7.37
N ALA A 72 1.02 -3.65 6.86
CA ALA A 72 -0.11 -4.38 7.46
C ALA A 72 0.23 -5.87 7.66
N SER A 73 0.95 -6.45 6.70
CA SER A 73 1.37 -7.85 6.72
C SER A 73 2.38 -8.13 7.83
N ILE A 74 3.36 -7.24 8.02
CA ILE A 74 4.32 -7.29 9.14
C ILE A 74 3.59 -7.08 10.47
N GLU A 75 2.81 -5.99 10.58
CA GLU A 75 2.15 -5.59 11.81
C GLU A 75 1.24 -6.71 12.35
N ARG A 76 0.57 -7.43 11.45
CA ARG A 76 -0.29 -8.54 11.81
C ARG A 76 0.46 -9.68 12.50
N HIS A 77 1.71 -9.94 12.13
CA HIS A 77 2.53 -10.93 12.84
C HIS A 77 2.83 -10.46 14.26
N ILE A 78 3.16 -9.17 14.42
CA ILE A 78 3.43 -8.57 15.72
C ILE A 78 2.17 -8.66 16.61
N LEU A 79 1.01 -8.31 16.07
CA LEU A 79 -0.26 -8.33 16.80
C LEU A 79 -0.69 -9.73 17.27
N ILE A 80 -0.47 -10.76 16.43
CA ILE A 80 -0.90 -12.13 16.72
C ILE A 80 0.11 -12.83 17.65
N PHE A 81 1.40 -12.76 17.33
CA PHE A 81 2.43 -13.55 18.01
C PHE A 81 3.15 -12.77 19.14
N HIS A 82 3.21 -11.45 19.06
CA HIS A 82 3.96 -10.60 19.99
C HIS A 82 3.05 -9.56 20.67
N ASN A 83 1.88 -9.99 21.12
CA ASN A 83 0.85 -9.10 21.66
C ASN A 83 1.29 -8.27 22.89
N GLN A 84 2.34 -8.69 23.59
CA GLN A 84 2.93 -7.99 24.74
C GLN A 84 3.64 -6.70 24.33
N TRP A 85 4.12 -6.62 23.08
CA TRP A 85 4.80 -5.44 22.56
C TRP A 85 3.86 -4.24 22.47
N LEU A 86 2.57 -4.50 22.25
CA LEU A 86 1.52 -3.48 22.11
C LEU A 86 0.71 -3.26 23.38
N SER A 87 1.21 -3.72 24.53
CA SER A 87 0.52 -3.62 25.82
C SER A 87 0.44 -2.19 26.37
N SER A 88 1.47 -1.36 26.11
CA SER A 88 1.51 0.03 26.58
C SER A 88 1.17 1.03 25.47
N SER A 89 0.60 2.18 25.85
CA SER A 89 0.22 3.22 24.88
C SER A 89 1.44 3.79 24.13
N ARG A 90 2.59 3.97 24.83
CA ARG A 90 3.83 4.45 24.22
C ARG A 90 4.39 3.46 23.20
N ARG A 91 4.47 2.17 23.55
CA ARG A 91 4.96 1.15 22.60
C ARG A 91 4.03 0.99 21.42
N ARG A 92 2.71 1.08 21.62
CA ARG A 92 1.74 1.10 20.51
C ARG A 92 1.98 2.29 19.57
N PHE A 93 2.23 3.47 20.11
CA PHE A 93 2.57 4.64 19.28
C PHE A 93 3.81 4.37 18.43
N LEU A 94 4.89 3.90 19.06
CA LEU A 94 6.17 3.63 18.40
C LEU A 94 6.14 2.47 17.40
N ILE A 95 5.34 1.43 17.65
CA ILE A 95 5.32 0.20 16.83
C ILE A 95 4.26 0.26 15.74
N HIS A 96 3.13 0.95 15.93
CA HIS A 96 2.06 1.00 14.93
C HIS A 96 2.02 2.33 14.18
N TYR A 97 1.90 3.45 14.91
CA TYR A 97 1.63 4.74 14.28
C TYR A 97 2.89 5.33 13.63
N VAL A 98 4.03 5.31 14.34
CA VAL A 98 5.27 5.91 13.83
C VAL A 98 5.75 5.27 12.53
N PRO A 99 5.87 3.94 12.38
CA PRO A 99 6.33 3.35 11.13
C PRO A 99 5.37 3.63 9.97
N MET A 100 4.05 3.56 10.21
CA MET A 100 3.06 3.86 9.19
C MET A 100 3.14 5.31 8.73
N MET A 101 3.20 6.28 9.66
CA MET A 101 3.33 7.70 9.31
C MET A 101 4.64 7.97 8.56
N LEU A 102 5.76 7.40 9.01
CA LEU A 102 7.05 7.56 8.35
C LEU A 102 7.03 6.98 6.93
N LEU A 103 6.55 5.74 6.75
CA LEU A 103 6.47 5.10 5.43
C LEU A 103 5.60 5.88 4.45
N VAL A 104 4.39 6.27 4.87
CA VAL A 104 3.48 7.06 4.02
C VAL A 104 4.08 8.41 3.69
N SER A 105 4.62 9.14 4.68
CA SER A 105 5.25 10.44 4.44
C SER A 105 6.47 10.34 3.52
N TYR A 106 7.27 9.28 3.66
CA TYR A 106 8.43 9.02 2.82
C TYR A 106 8.00 8.79 1.35
N ILE A 107 7.00 7.94 1.10
CA ILE A 107 6.51 7.68 -0.26
C ILE A 107 5.98 8.95 -0.91
N ILE A 108 5.12 9.70 -0.20
CA ILE A 108 4.54 10.95 -0.71
C ILE A 108 5.64 11.96 -1.02
N LEU A 109 6.60 12.14 -0.10
CA LEU A 109 7.70 13.08 -0.28
C LEU A 109 8.62 12.67 -1.43
N PHE A 110 8.95 11.39 -1.54
CA PHE A 110 9.77 10.86 -2.61
C PHE A 110 9.14 11.15 -3.98
N HIS A 111 7.88 10.75 -4.18
CA HIS A 111 7.17 10.95 -5.44
C HIS A 111 6.99 12.44 -5.74
N PHE A 112 6.72 13.27 -4.73
CA PHE A 112 6.62 14.71 -4.91
C PHE A 112 7.93 15.29 -5.45
N VAL A 113 9.07 14.91 -4.86
CA VAL A 113 10.39 15.41 -5.30
C VAL A 113 10.73 14.94 -6.70
N VAL A 114 10.59 13.65 -7.02
CA VAL A 114 11.03 13.12 -8.32
C VAL A 114 10.12 13.56 -9.48
N ILE A 115 8.85 13.87 -9.20
CA ILE A 115 7.87 14.30 -10.21
C ILE A 115 7.91 15.82 -10.42
N VAL A 116 7.97 16.61 -9.34
CA VAL A 116 7.96 18.09 -9.42
C VAL A 116 9.34 18.67 -9.71
N PHE A 117 10.41 18.02 -9.23
CA PHE A 117 11.80 18.42 -9.44
C PHE A 117 12.59 17.29 -10.15
N PRO A 118 12.18 16.89 -11.37
CA PRO A 118 12.82 15.80 -12.07
C PRO A 118 14.27 16.16 -12.44
N PRO A 119 15.19 15.18 -12.48
CA PRO A 119 16.58 15.42 -12.86
C PRO A 119 16.77 15.66 -14.37
N CYS A 120 15.69 15.64 -15.14
CA CYS A 120 15.64 15.69 -16.60
C CYS A 120 14.32 16.32 -17.06
N GLU A 121 14.25 16.66 -18.35
CA GLU A 121 13.04 17.22 -18.95
C GLU A 121 12.00 16.11 -19.21
N ASN A 122 10.81 16.28 -18.64
CA ASN A 122 9.67 15.40 -18.91
C ASN A 122 9.05 15.73 -20.28
N ARG A 123 8.69 14.70 -21.02
CA ARG A 123 7.90 14.83 -22.25
C ARG A 123 6.50 14.28 -21.99
N TYR A 124 5.49 15.04 -22.38
CA TYR A 124 4.09 14.66 -22.20
C TYR A 124 3.46 14.41 -23.57
N ASP A 125 2.79 13.27 -23.69
CA ASP A 125 1.95 12.97 -24.84
C ASP A 125 0.48 12.94 -24.41
N TYR A 126 -0.25 14.00 -24.73
CA TYR A 126 -1.67 14.15 -24.37
C TYR A 126 -2.60 13.23 -25.18
N THR A 127 -2.06 12.47 -26.14
CA THR A 127 -2.80 11.46 -26.91
C THR A 127 -2.61 10.04 -26.36
N GLN A 128 -1.86 9.91 -25.26
CA GLN A 128 -1.65 8.65 -24.55
C GLN A 128 -2.22 8.72 -23.12
N GLU A 129 -2.54 7.55 -22.55
CA GLU A 129 -2.96 7.45 -21.16
C GLU A 129 -1.89 8.00 -20.20
N ILE A 130 -2.35 8.60 -19.10
CA ILE A 130 -1.49 9.20 -18.07
C ILE A 130 -0.43 10.14 -18.69
N CYS A 131 -0.81 10.83 -19.77
CA CYS A 131 0.05 11.74 -20.54
C CYS A 131 1.35 11.13 -21.09
N GLY A 132 1.33 9.83 -21.44
CA GLY A 132 2.49 9.11 -21.94
C GLY A 132 3.39 8.53 -20.85
N HIS A 133 2.86 8.44 -19.62
CA HIS A 133 3.27 7.75 -18.37
C HIS A 133 4.77 7.63 -18.01
N GLN A 134 5.66 7.32 -18.95
CA GLN A 134 7.07 7.11 -18.70
C GLN A 134 7.81 8.43 -18.43
N LEU A 135 7.80 8.83 -17.16
CA LEU A 135 8.56 9.97 -16.67
C LEU A 135 10.06 9.77 -16.87
N CYS A 136 10.76 10.89 -17.03
CA CYS A 136 12.18 10.86 -17.36
C CYS A 136 13.02 10.22 -16.23
N PHE A 137 12.56 10.29 -14.97
CA PHE A 137 13.29 9.74 -13.82
C PHE A 137 13.38 8.20 -13.86
N HIS A 138 12.43 7.51 -14.48
CA HIS A 138 12.50 6.05 -14.67
C HIS A 138 13.70 5.64 -15.53
N ASN A 139 14.10 6.49 -16.47
CA ASN A 139 15.29 6.26 -17.30
C ASN A 139 16.59 6.55 -16.54
N SER A 140 16.53 7.20 -15.39
CA SER A 140 17.72 7.40 -14.55
C SER A 140 18.08 6.08 -13.86
N LYS A 141 19.34 5.66 -14.02
CA LYS A 141 19.83 4.40 -13.45
C LYS A 141 19.72 4.36 -11.92
N LEU A 142 19.84 5.51 -11.24
CA LEU A 142 19.79 5.55 -9.78
C LEU A 142 18.35 5.63 -9.25
N ILE A 143 17.58 6.64 -9.67
CA ILE A 143 16.25 6.90 -9.10
C ILE A 143 15.25 5.86 -9.60
N GLY A 144 15.28 5.52 -10.90
CA GLY A 144 14.40 4.50 -11.45
C GLY A 144 14.63 3.13 -10.82
N THR A 145 15.90 2.71 -10.66
CA THR A 145 16.21 1.43 -9.99
C THR A 145 15.87 1.46 -8.51
N TRP A 146 16.09 2.60 -7.83
CA TRP A 146 15.68 2.75 -6.44
C TRP A 146 14.16 2.62 -6.29
N ASP A 147 13.39 3.28 -7.14
CA ASP A 147 11.95 3.24 -7.13
C ASP A 147 11.41 1.82 -7.37
N SER A 148 11.89 1.15 -8.43
CA SER A 148 11.51 -0.24 -8.73
C SER A 148 11.89 -1.20 -7.59
N ILE A 149 13.05 -1.06 -6.96
CA ILE A 149 13.47 -1.98 -5.90
C ILE A 149 12.75 -1.66 -4.58
N ALA A 150 12.82 -0.41 -4.13
CA ALA A 150 12.42 0.00 -2.79
C ALA A 150 10.90 0.14 -2.63
N HIS A 151 10.19 0.60 -3.67
CA HIS A 151 8.74 0.85 -3.58
C HIS A 151 7.91 -0.27 -4.20
N ASN A 152 8.49 -1.07 -5.10
CA ASN A 152 7.78 -2.13 -5.79
C ASN A 152 8.23 -3.53 -5.34
N ILE A 153 9.49 -3.93 -5.60
CA ILE A 153 9.97 -5.30 -5.35
C ILE A 153 10.01 -5.65 -3.85
N ILE A 154 10.68 -4.83 -3.03
CA ILE A 154 10.85 -5.10 -1.59
C ILE A 154 9.49 -5.20 -0.86
N PRO A 155 8.55 -4.26 -1.04
CA PRO A 155 7.22 -4.36 -0.43
C PRO A 155 6.46 -5.59 -0.90
N THR A 156 6.54 -5.94 -2.18
CA THR A 156 5.85 -7.12 -2.73
C THR A 156 6.39 -8.41 -2.15
N LEU A 157 7.72 -8.57 -2.08
CA LEU A 157 8.35 -9.71 -1.41
C LEU A 157 7.97 -9.77 0.06
N THR A 158 7.89 -8.62 0.73
CA THR A 158 7.42 -8.53 2.12
C THR A 158 5.99 -9.03 2.26
N ILE A 159 5.08 -8.59 1.39
CA ILE A 159 3.67 -9.06 1.38
C ILE A 159 3.64 -10.57 1.22
N VAL A 160 4.37 -11.14 0.25
CA VAL A 160 4.41 -12.58 -0.02
C VAL A 160 4.95 -13.36 1.18
N ILE A 161 6.15 -13.02 1.67
CA ILE A 161 6.84 -13.75 2.74
C ILE A 161 6.00 -13.72 4.02
N PHE A 162 5.49 -12.55 4.41
CA PHE A 162 4.68 -12.45 5.61
C PHE A 162 3.32 -13.11 5.40
N SER A 163 2.67 -12.99 4.25
CA SER A 163 1.39 -13.67 4.00
C SER A 163 1.51 -15.19 4.07
N ILE A 164 2.54 -15.77 3.45
CA ILE A 164 2.83 -17.21 3.52
C ILE A 164 3.14 -17.62 4.96
N THR A 165 4.00 -16.87 5.65
CA THR A 165 4.36 -17.15 7.05
C THR A 165 3.12 -17.13 7.96
N LEU A 166 2.22 -16.16 7.77
CA LEU A 166 0.98 -16.04 8.50
C LEU A 166 0.09 -17.26 8.26
N LEU A 167 -0.09 -17.64 7.00
CA LEU A 167 -0.91 -18.78 6.61
C LEU A 167 -0.37 -20.07 7.24
N VAL A 168 0.93 -20.34 7.08
CA VAL A 168 1.59 -21.53 7.66
C VAL A 168 1.40 -21.57 9.17
N ARG A 169 1.67 -20.46 9.88
CA ARG A 169 1.54 -20.42 11.34
C ARG A 169 0.08 -20.57 11.79
N VAL A 170 -0.88 -19.98 11.09
CA VAL A 170 -2.31 -20.18 11.36
C VAL A 170 -2.65 -21.66 11.19
N LEU A 171 -2.26 -22.31 10.09
CA LEU A 171 -2.53 -23.73 9.88
C LEU A 171 -1.89 -24.64 10.97
N LEU A 172 -0.65 -24.35 11.37
CA LEU A 172 0.04 -25.08 12.45
C LEU A 172 -0.59 -24.84 13.82
N GLN A 173 -1.01 -23.62 14.12
CA GLN A 173 -1.58 -23.27 15.42
C GLN A 173 -3.01 -23.80 15.60
N ASN A 174 -3.76 -23.98 14.51
CA ASN A 174 -5.03 -24.70 14.51
C ASN A 174 -4.87 -26.13 15.07
N ARG A 175 -3.74 -26.78 14.80
CA ARG A 175 -3.45 -28.13 15.31
C ARG A 175 -3.10 -28.16 16.80
N ARG A 176 -2.65 -27.04 17.39
CA ARG A 176 -2.16 -26.98 18.78
C ARG A 176 -3.14 -26.33 19.77
N MET A 177 -4.04 -25.44 19.34
CA MET A 177 -4.89 -24.68 20.28
C MET A 177 -6.35 -25.15 20.32
N HIS A 178 -6.73 -25.82 21.42
CA HIS A 178 -8.11 -26.20 21.76
C HIS A 178 -9.04 -25.03 22.19
N ARG A 179 -8.62 -23.75 22.08
CA ARG A 179 -9.46 -22.58 22.46
C ARG A 179 -10.22 -22.00 21.27
N ILE A 180 -11.37 -22.58 20.99
CA ILE A 180 -12.24 -22.36 19.82
C ILE A 180 -12.64 -20.88 19.59
N VAL A 181 -12.91 -20.11 20.65
CA VAL A 181 -13.51 -18.76 20.54
C VAL A 181 -12.49 -17.69 20.11
N GLN A 182 -11.30 -17.66 20.72
CA GLN A 182 -10.24 -16.71 20.31
C GLN A 182 -9.70 -17.04 18.92
N TRP A 183 -9.67 -18.32 18.57
CA TRP A 183 -9.26 -18.84 17.27
C TRP A 183 -10.13 -18.29 16.11
N ARG A 184 -11.45 -18.40 16.22
CA ARG A 184 -12.39 -17.97 15.15
C ARG A 184 -12.23 -16.49 14.79
N LYS A 185 -11.93 -15.65 15.78
CA LYS A 185 -11.72 -14.20 15.61
C LYS A 185 -10.37 -13.87 14.95
N HIS A 186 -9.28 -14.49 15.41
CA HIS A 186 -7.97 -14.31 14.77
C HIS A 186 -7.95 -14.84 13.33
N ARG A 187 -8.65 -15.96 13.08
CA ARG A 187 -8.83 -16.52 11.73
C ARG A 187 -9.57 -15.56 10.80
N LYS A 188 -10.70 -14.99 11.23
CA LYS A 188 -11.46 -14.03 10.41
C LYS A 188 -10.63 -12.82 10.03
N MET A 189 -9.90 -12.25 10.99
CA MET A 189 -8.98 -11.15 10.69
C MET A 189 -7.91 -11.62 9.72
N ALA A 190 -7.16 -12.69 10.02
CA ALA A 190 -6.09 -13.24 9.16
C ALA A 190 -6.54 -13.44 7.71
N ILE A 191 -7.69 -14.10 7.51
CA ILE A 191 -8.28 -14.34 6.18
C ILE A 191 -8.52 -13.03 5.44
N GLN A 192 -9.06 -12.00 6.09
CA GLN A 192 -9.32 -10.72 5.43
C GLN A 192 -8.08 -10.10 4.77
N LEU A 193 -6.92 -10.11 5.46
CA LEU A 193 -5.68 -9.56 4.87
C LEU A 193 -5.05 -10.52 3.88
N LEU A 194 -5.15 -11.83 4.10
CA LEU A 194 -4.69 -12.82 3.11
C LEU A 194 -5.48 -12.69 1.81
N SER A 195 -6.78 -12.45 1.89
CA SER A 195 -7.63 -12.16 0.73
C SER A 195 -7.20 -10.85 0.06
N ILE A 196 -6.99 -9.77 0.81
CA ILE A 196 -6.49 -8.49 0.25
C ILE A 196 -5.11 -8.68 -0.41
N SER A 197 -4.20 -9.39 0.24
CA SER A 197 -2.84 -9.65 -0.27
C SER A 197 -2.85 -10.55 -1.49
N ALA A 198 -3.71 -11.57 -1.51
CA ALA A 198 -3.88 -12.44 -2.67
C ALA A 198 -4.47 -11.70 -3.86
N LEU A 199 -5.49 -10.86 -3.64
CA LEU A 199 -6.06 -9.98 -4.67
C LEU A 199 -5.01 -9.01 -5.19
N TYR A 200 -4.26 -8.36 -4.29
CA TYR A 200 -3.17 -7.46 -4.65
C TYR A 200 -2.14 -8.18 -5.54
N LEU A 201 -1.62 -9.34 -5.13
CA LEU A 201 -0.64 -10.08 -5.92
C LEU A 201 -1.18 -10.56 -7.27
N PHE A 202 -2.42 -11.07 -7.29
CA PHE A 202 -3.04 -11.54 -8.52
C PHE A 202 -3.24 -10.40 -9.53
N LEU A 203 -3.66 -9.23 -9.05
CA LEU A 203 -3.85 -8.06 -9.90
C LEU A 203 -2.53 -7.38 -10.25
N TYR A 204 -1.50 -7.44 -9.41
CA TYR A 204 -0.27 -6.67 -9.60
C TYR A 204 0.82 -7.40 -10.39
N ILE A 205 1.05 -8.70 -10.13
CA ILE A 205 2.13 -9.46 -10.80
C ILE A 205 2.08 -9.38 -12.34
N PRO A 206 0.92 -9.34 -13.01
CA PRO A 206 0.87 -9.20 -14.47
C PRO A 206 1.36 -7.86 -15.01
N TYR A 207 1.38 -6.80 -14.19
CA TYR A 207 1.72 -5.43 -14.59
C TYR A 207 3.16 -5.04 -14.22
N MET A 208 3.85 -5.82 -13.38
CA MET A 208 5.29 -5.71 -13.16
C MET A 208 6.08 -6.41 -14.25
#